data_AF-A0A822CAS6-F1
#
_entry.id   AF-A0A822CAS6-F1
#
_cell.length_a   1.000
_cell.length_b   1.000
_cell.length_c   1.000
_cell.angle_alpha   90.00
_cell.angle_beta   90.00
_cell.angle_gamma   90.00
#
_symmetry.space_group_name_H-M   'P 1'
#
loop_
_entity.id
_entity.type
_entity.pdbx_description
1 polymer ?
#
loop_
_entity_poly.entity_id
_entity_poly.type
_entity_poly.pdbx_seq_one_letter_code
_entity_poly.pdbx_strand_id
1 'polypeptide(L)'
;MSWIVEESDNTSAVNLNGDTITCTKDGYYGSPINVMYSDSASENGQYFWQIEFEQMSEQGGASVGFTTDDGFKSGWYLKGMQYLGNLSDGSGLLVSSFGDRIKENDKVGLLLQLSDADLKIYIFHNERPLGLAFHVSSPYPKPLYPVVSFSSNGKVKISRAQQTPTSLERSPEEFTGVE
;
A
#
# COMPACT_ATOMS: atom_id res chain seq x y z
N MET A 1 -11.67 -10.82 -9.75
CA MET A 1 -10.61 -9.82 -9.47
C MET A 1 -9.34 -10.60 -9.22
N SER A 2 -8.19 -10.15 -9.71
CA SER A 2 -6.96 -10.96 -9.67
C SER A 2 -5.78 -10.12 -9.25
N TRP A 3 -4.91 -10.71 -8.45
CA TRP A 3 -3.58 -10.18 -8.20
C TRP A 3 -2.65 -10.51 -9.37
N ILE A 4 -1.68 -9.63 -9.60
CA ILE A 4 -0.57 -9.79 -10.54
C ILE A 4 0.70 -9.75 -9.71
N VAL A 5 1.50 -10.80 -9.75
CA VAL A 5 2.80 -10.86 -9.07
C VAL A 5 3.85 -10.32 -10.02
N GLU A 6 4.87 -9.63 -9.50
CA GLU A 6 6.04 -9.24 -10.29
C GLU A 6 6.68 -10.46 -10.97
N GLU A 7 7.41 -10.20 -12.07
CA GLU A 7 8.23 -11.20 -12.74
C GLU A 7 9.65 -11.19 -12.17
N SER A 8 9.98 -12.18 -11.34
CA SER A 8 11.33 -12.42 -10.82
C SER A 8 11.51 -13.89 -10.42
N ASP A 9 12.73 -14.27 -10.02
CA ASP A 9 12.99 -15.62 -9.51
C ASP A 9 12.23 -15.92 -8.20
N ASN A 10 11.68 -14.90 -7.53
CA ASN A 10 10.93 -15.04 -6.29
C ASN A 10 9.41 -15.16 -6.50
N THR A 11 8.89 -15.08 -7.73
CA THR A 11 7.44 -15.13 -8.01
C THR A 11 6.77 -16.40 -7.46
N SER A 12 7.49 -17.52 -7.40
CA SER A 12 7.02 -18.80 -6.87
C SER A 12 6.75 -18.79 -5.35
N ALA A 13 7.29 -17.80 -4.63
CA ALA A 13 7.04 -17.60 -3.20
C ALA A 13 5.63 -17.04 -2.92
N VAL A 14 4.89 -16.64 -3.95
CA VAL A 14 3.57 -16.01 -3.81
C VAL A 14 2.45 -16.96 -4.22
N ASN A 15 1.52 -17.18 -3.30
CA ASN A 15 0.27 -17.88 -3.56
C ASN A 15 -0.90 -16.88 -3.59
N LEU A 16 -1.70 -16.95 -4.66
CA LEU A 16 -2.87 -16.11 -4.85
C LEU A 16 -4.15 -16.94 -4.65
N ASN A 17 -5.04 -16.47 -3.77
CA ASN A 17 -6.34 -17.09 -3.55
C ASN A 17 -7.43 -16.02 -3.45
N GLY A 18 -8.06 -15.73 -4.60
CA GLY A 18 -9.04 -14.64 -4.71
C GLY A 18 -8.41 -13.30 -4.33
N ASP A 19 -8.97 -12.66 -3.30
CA ASP A 19 -8.50 -11.36 -2.81
C ASP A 19 -7.40 -11.49 -1.75
N THR A 20 -6.90 -12.70 -1.50
CA THR A 20 -5.83 -12.98 -0.53
C THR A 20 -4.52 -13.31 -1.24
N ILE A 21 -3.43 -12.74 -0.73
CA ILE A 21 -2.05 -13.10 -1.10
C ILE A 21 -1.37 -13.73 0.10
N THR A 22 -0.64 -14.81 -0.11
CA THR A 22 0.33 -15.34 0.87
C THR A 22 1.71 -15.31 0.24
N CYS A 23 2.66 -14.67 0.91
CA CYS A 23 4.06 -14.62 0.53
C CYS A 23 4.87 -15.46 1.52
N THR A 24 5.54 -16.51 1.02
CA THR A 24 6.40 -17.41 1.80
C THR A 24 7.76 -17.49 1.14
N LYS A 25 8.70 -16.68 1.62
CA LYS A 25 10.07 -16.60 1.17
C LYS A 25 10.97 -17.47 2.05
N ASP A 26 11.83 -18.26 1.42
CA ASP A 26 12.90 -18.95 2.12
C ASP A 26 14.06 -17.98 2.37
N GLY A 27 14.31 -17.66 3.65
CA GLY A 27 15.41 -16.80 4.08
C GLY A 27 15.11 -15.29 4.10
N TYR A 28 15.87 -14.58 4.94
CA TYR A 28 15.65 -13.16 5.27
C TYR A 28 16.23 -12.17 4.23
N TYR A 29 17.19 -12.60 3.41
CA TYR A 29 17.98 -11.69 2.58
C TYR A 29 17.54 -11.72 1.12
N GLY A 30 16.86 -10.67 0.66
CA GLY A 30 16.70 -10.41 -0.77
C GLY A 30 15.73 -9.28 -1.06
N SER A 31 15.61 -8.93 -2.33
CA SER A 31 14.64 -7.94 -2.81
C SER A 31 13.21 -8.23 -2.33
N PRO A 32 12.39 -7.18 -2.10
CA PRO A 32 10.99 -7.38 -1.79
C PRO A 32 10.25 -8.02 -2.96
N ILE A 33 9.08 -8.59 -2.70
CA ILE A 33 8.21 -9.15 -3.73
C ILE A 33 6.98 -8.26 -3.87
N ASN A 34 6.77 -7.73 -5.06
CA ASN A 34 5.68 -6.81 -5.36
C ASN A 34 4.49 -7.54 -5.96
N VAL A 35 3.29 -7.19 -5.50
CA VAL A 35 2.03 -7.74 -5.97
C VAL A 35 1.05 -6.61 -6.20
N MET A 36 0.51 -6.51 -7.41
CA MET A 36 -0.41 -5.47 -7.86
C MET A 36 -1.83 -6.02 -7.96
N TYR A 37 -2.82 -5.29 -7.47
CA TYR A 37 -4.22 -5.68 -7.57
C TYR A 37 -4.80 -5.18 -8.90
N SER A 38 -5.46 -6.04 -9.68
CA SER A 38 -5.92 -5.69 -11.03
C SER A 38 -7.06 -4.68 -11.07
N ASP A 39 -7.77 -4.46 -9.95
CA ASP A 39 -8.84 -3.45 -9.88
C ASP A 39 -8.24 -2.06 -9.73
N SER A 40 -8.29 -1.28 -10.80
CA SER A 40 -7.61 0.00 -10.93
C SER A 40 -8.55 1.19 -10.86
N ALA A 41 -7.98 2.36 -10.59
CA ALA A 41 -8.62 3.65 -10.82
C ALA A 41 -8.13 4.24 -12.14
N SER A 42 -8.99 4.19 -13.16
CA SER A 42 -8.73 4.73 -14.51
C SER A 42 -9.43 6.07 -14.79
N GLU A 43 -10.43 6.44 -14.00
CA GLU A 43 -11.29 7.61 -14.23
C GLU A 43 -11.26 8.59 -13.05
N ASN A 44 -11.81 9.79 -13.24
CA ASN A 44 -12.00 10.71 -12.12
C ASN A 44 -13.02 10.13 -11.13
N GLY A 45 -12.78 10.30 -9.84
CA GLY A 45 -13.64 9.74 -8.80
C GLY A 45 -12.91 9.50 -7.49
N GLN A 46 -13.60 8.81 -6.59
CA GLN A 46 -13.04 8.36 -5.31
C GLN A 46 -13.04 6.85 -5.25
N TYR A 47 -11.93 6.29 -4.79
CA TYR A 47 -11.69 4.86 -4.74
C TYR A 47 -11.09 4.53 -3.38
N PHE A 48 -11.66 3.56 -2.66
CA PHE A 48 -11.18 3.17 -1.34
C PHE A 48 -10.91 1.68 -1.27
N TRP A 49 -9.65 1.33 -1.05
CA TRP A 49 -9.23 -0.05 -0.79
C TRP A 49 -8.83 -0.20 0.67
N GLN A 50 -9.15 -1.36 1.22
CA GLN A 50 -8.74 -1.78 2.55
C GLN A 50 -7.86 -3.02 2.43
N ILE A 51 -6.71 -2.99 3.08
CA ILE A 51 -5.71 -4.06 3.09
C ILE A 51 -5.54 -4.50 4.54
N GLU A 52 -5.86 -5.76 4.80
CA GLU A 52 -5.76 -6.40 6.12
C GLU A 52 -4.53 -7.30 6.13
N PHE A 53 -3.65 -7.10 7.12
CA PHE A 53 -2.40 -7.84 7.29
C PHE A 53 -2.60 -9.00 8.25
N GLU A 54 -3.20 -10.08 7.76
CA GLU A 54 -3.58 -11.24 8.57
C GLU A 54 -2.38 -11.94 9.23
N GLN A 55 -1.22 -11.95 8.58
CA GLN A 55 0.02 -12.53 9.10
C GLN A 55 1.22 -11.71 8.64
N MET A 56 2.18 -11.45 9.53
CA MET A 56 3.44 -10.79 9.18
C MET A 56 4.59 -11.35 10.03
N SER A 57 5.74 -11.59 9.40
CA SER A 57 6.98 -11.91 10.13
C SER A 57 7.48 -10.72 10.96
N GLU A 58 7.95 -10.97 12.19
CA GLU A 58 8.51 -9.95 13.08
C GLU A 58 9.75 -9.24 12.52
N GLN A 59 10.53 -9.94 11.68
CA GLN A 59 11.83 -9.44 11.22
C GLN A 59 11.72 -8.54 9.99
N GLY A 60 10.57 -8.53 9.30
CA GLY A 60 10.41 -7.76 8.07
C GLY A 60 9.24 -6.80 8.09
N GLY A 61 8.84 -6.37 6.91
CA GLY A 61 7.80 -5.37 6.75
C GLY A 61 7.10 -5.49 5.41
N ALA A 62 5.98 -4.83 5.32
CA ALA A 62 5.27 -4.63 4.07
C ALA A 62 5.10 -3.12 3.80
N SER A 63 4.91 -2.79 2.54
CA SER A 63 4.44 -1.47 2.13
C SER A 63 3.21 -1.60 1.27
N VAL A 64 2.35 -0.60 1.30
CA VAL A 64 1.16 -0.52 0.44
C VAL A 64 1.05 0.84 -0.23
N GLY A 65 0.39 0.90 -1.38
CA GLY A 65 0.28 2.17 -2.08
C GLY A 65 -0.35 2.01 -3.46
N PHE A 66 0.04 2.92 -4.35
CA PHE A 66 -0.38 2.89 -5.75
C PHE A 66 0.81 2.91 -6.71
N THR A 67 0.70 2.13 -7.78
CA THR A 67 1.63 2.09 -8.91
C THR A 67 0.88 2.24 -10.22
N THR A 68 1.62 2.44 -11.31
CA THR A 68 1.14 2.28 -12.69
C THR A 68 1.63 0.95 -13.24
N ASP A 69 1.14 0.55 -14.43
CA ASP A 69 1.67 -0.60 -15.17
C ASP A 69 3.18 -0.45 -15.45
N ASP A 70 3.61 0.74 -15.89
CA ASP A 70 5.02 1.02 -16.17
C ASP A 70 5.89 1.07 -14.91
N GLY A 71 5.31 1.46 -13.77
CA GLY A 71 5.98 1.50 -12.46
C GLY A 71 6.06 0.15 -11.79
N PHE A 72 5.19 -0.80 -12.15
CA PHE A 72 5.17 -2.13 -11.57
C PHE A 72 6.35 -2.96 -12.08
N LYS A 73 7.33 -3.18 -11.20
CA LYS A 73 8.59 -3.88 -11.49
C LYS A 73 8.98 -4.76 -10.32
N SER A 74 9.96 -5.64 -10.55
CA SER A 74 10.44 -6.55 -9.53
C SER A 74 11.32 -5.87 -8.47
N GLY A 75 11.21 -6.31 -7.22
CA GLY A 75 12.09 -5.88 -6.14
C GLY A 75 12.09 -4.37 -5.90
N TRP A 76 13.29 -3.83 -5.70
CA TRP A 76 13.53 -2.41 -5.45
C TRP A 76 13.32 -1.51 -6.68
N TYR A 77 12.94 -2.08 -7.83
CA TYR A 77 12.65 -1.32 -9.03
C TYR A 77 11.20 -0.84 -9.11
N LEU A 78 10.30 -1.29 -8.22
CA LEU A 78 8.94 -0.77 -8.14
C LEU A 78 8.95 0.74 -7.96
N LYS A 79 8.15 1.44 -8.77
CA LYS A 79 7.93 2.89 -8.67
C LYS A 79 6.48 3.15 -8.34
N GLY A 80 6.23 3.90 -7.28
CA GLY A 80 4.87 4.13 -6.81
C GLY A 80 4.84 4.90 -5.50
N MET A 81 3.66 5.42 -5.18
CA MET A 81 3.42 6.18 -3.96
C MET A 81 3.08 5.21 -2.84
N GLN A 82 4.05 4.95 -1.94
CA GLN A 82 4.00 3.86 -0.96
C GLN A 82 4.03 4.35 0.49
N TYR A 83 3.37 3.58 1.34
CA TYR A 83 3.36 3.72 2.79
C TYR A 83 3.84 2.45 3.49
N LEU A 84 4.76 2.64 4.43
CA LEU A 84 5.35 1.59 5.28
C LEU A 84 5.63 2.10 6.70
N GLY A 85 4.81 3.04 7.17
CA GLY A 85 5.10 3.94 8.30
C GLY A 85 5.83 5.23 7.86
N ASN A 86 6.63 5.13 6.81
CA ASN A 86 7.15 6.26 6.05
C ASN A 86 6.35 6.45 4.75
N LEU A 87 6.58 7.57 4.05
CA LEU A 87 6.18 7.73 2.65
C LEU A 87 7.39 7.58 1.73
N SER A 88 7.20 6.87 0.61
CA SER A 88 8.22 6.56 -0.39
C SER A 88 7.64 6.68 -1.79
N ASP A 89 8.49 6.98 -2.78
CA ASP A 89 8.15 6.93 -4.21
C ASP A 89 8.65 5.63 -4.90
N GLY A 90 9.16 4.67 -4.13
CA GLY A 90 9.79 3.45 -4.63
C GLY A 90 11.25 3.65 -5.11
N SER A 91 11.79 4.86 -5.00
CA SER A 91 13.21 5.17 -5.22
C SER A 91 13.89 5.72 -3.97
N GLY A 92 13.12 6.34 -3.07
CA GLY A 92 13.64 6.90 -1.84
C GLY A 92 12.56 7.26 -0.82
N LEU A 93 13.05 7.55 0.38
CA LEU A 93 12.24 8.10 1.47
C LEU A 93 11.83 9.54 1.14
N LEU A 94 10.53 9.82 1.19
CA LEU A 94 9.98 11.17 1.03
C LEU A 94 9.66 11.82 2.38
N VAL A 95 8.99 11.07 3.26
CA VAL A 95 8.59 11.53 4.59
C VAL A 95 8.87 10.41 5.58
N SER A 96 9.68 10.70 6.61
CA SER A 96 9.85 9.78 7.74
C SER A 96 8.73 9.93 8.76
N SER A 97 8.37 8.84 9.43
CA SER A 97 7.44 8.83 10.56
C SER A 97 6.07 9.43 10.21
N PHE A 98 5.57 9.14 9.00
CA PHE A 98 4.24 9.54 8.58
C PHE A 98 3.15 8.84 9.40
N GLY A 99 3.38 7.59 9.79
CA GLY A 99 2.55 6.83 10.71
C GLY A 99 3.29 5.62 11.26
N ASP A 100 2.55 4.73 11.93
CA ASP A 100 3.10 3.50 12.49
C ASP A 100 3.56 2.54 11.38
N ARG A 101 4.60 1.76 11.66
CA ARG A 101 4.97 0.64 10.79
C ARG A 101 3.84 -0.39 10.77
N ILE A 102 3.62 -0.96 9.60
CA ILE A 102 2.62 -2.01 9.39
C ILE A 102 3.11 -3.31 10.05
N LYS A 103 2.26 -3.94 10.85
CA LYS A 103 2.48 -5.23 11.51
C LYS A 103 1.28 -6.16 11.32
N GLU A 104 1.41 -7.36 11.89
CA GLU A 104 0.32 -8.34 11.91
C GLU A 104 -0.93 -7.77 12.61
N ASN A 105 -2.09 -8.13 12.08
CA ASN A 105 -3.43 -7.68 12.46
C ASN A 105 -3.74 -6.20 12.19
N ASP A 106 -2.84 -5.46 11.54
CA ASP A 106 -3.16 -4.10 11.11
C ASP A 106 -4.10 -4.09 9.90
N LYS A 107 -4.83 -2.99 9.79
CA LYS A 107 -5.67 -2.65 8.64
C LYS A 107 -5.25 -1.30 8.08
N VAL A 108 -4.87 -1.27 6.81
CA VAL A 108 -4.52 -0.03 6.11
C VAL A 108 -5.58 0.29 5.06
N GLY A 109 -6.14 1.50 5.14
CA GLY A 109 -7.05 2.05 4.15
C GLY A 109 -6.33 3.01 3.21
N LEU A 110 -6.58 2.87 1.91
CA LEU A 110 -6.04 3.72 0.85
C LEU A 110 -7.18 4.42 0.12
N LEU A 111 -7.40 5.70 0.42
CA LEU A 111 -8.38 6.52 -0.29
C LEU A 111 -7.67 7.32 -1.38
N LEU A 112 -8.00 7.01 -2.63
CA LEU A 112 -7.54 7.71 -3.81
C LEU A 112 -8.64 8.63 -4.33
N GLN A 113 -8.32 9.90 -4.55
CA GLN A 113 -9.18 10.88 -5.19
C GLN A 113 -8.52 11.37 -6.48
N LEU A 114 -9.22 11.21 -7.60
CA LEU A 114 -8.77 11.60 -8.93
C LEU A 114 -9.67 12.70 -9.50
N SER A 115 -9.07 13.81 -9.93
CA SER A 115 -9.73 14.93 -10.61
C SER A 115 -8.90 15.41 -11.80
N ASP A 116 -9.45 16.27 -12.67
CA ASP A 116 -8.66 16.81 -13.79
C ASP A 116 -7.46 17.66 -13.34
N ALA A 117 -7.52 18.21 -12.12
CA ALA A 117 -6.48 19.09 -11.58
C ALA A 117 -5.41 18.32 -10.78
N ASP A 118 -5.83 17.31 -10.02
CA ASP A 118 -4.96 16.64 -9.05
C ASP A 118 -5.33 15.19 -8.77
N LEU A 119 -4.34 14.49 -8.23
CA LEU A 119 -4.45 13.21 -7.56
C LEU A 119 -4.12 13.41 -6.09
N LYS A 120 -4.93 12.83 -5.22
CA LYS A 120 -4.71 12.82 -3.76
C LYS A 120 -4.83 11.42 -3.20
N ILE A 121 -3.89 11.03 -2.33
CA ILE A 121 -3.93 9.78 -1.57
C ILE A 121 -3.99 10.10 -0.10
N TYR A 122 -5.01 9.59 0.58
CA TYR A 122 -5.15 9.62 2.04
C TYR A 122 -4.98 8.21 2.59
N ILE A 123 -4.34 8.12 3.75
CA ILE A 123 -4.02 6.85 4.39
C ILE A 123 -4.73 6.76 5.73
N PHE A 124 -5.27 5.58 5.99
CA PHE A 124 -5.89 5.20 7.25
C PHE A 124 -5.13 4.02 7.81
N HIS A 125 -4.85 4.01 9.11
CA HIS A 125 -4.20 2.89 9.77
C HIS A 125 -5.00 2.54 11.02
N ASN A 126 -5.58 1.33 11.05
CA ASN A 126 -6.46 0.86 12.11
C ASN A 126 -7.62 1.84 12.35
N GLU A 127 -8.30 2.21 11.27
CA GLU A 127 -9.44 3.15 11.24
C GLU A 127 -9.09 4.61 11.59
N ARG A 128 -7.85 4.89 12.02
CA ARG A 128 -7.35 6.22 12.29
C ARG A 128 -6.89 6.90 10.99
N PRO A 129 -7.40 8.09 10.63
CA PRO A 129 -6.87 8.87 9.51
C PRO A 129 -5.47 9.37 9.84
N LEU A 130 -4.50 9.10 8.96
CA LEU A 130 -3.15 9.66 9.02
C LEU A 130 -3.01 10.97 8.24
N GLY A 131 -3.99 11.29 7.39
CA GLY A 131 -4.03 12.51 6.60
C GLY A 131 -3.66 12.30 5.13
N LEU A 132 -3.47 13.42 4.43
CA LEU A 132 -3.04 13.49 3.05
C LEU A 132 -1.58 13.04 2.94
N ALA A 133 -1.35 11.88 2.33
CA ALA A 133 -0.02 11.31 2.13
C ALA A 133 0.64 11.83 0.86
N PHE A 134 -0.10 11.85 -0.26
CA PHE A 134 0.42 12.29 -1.55
C PHE A 134 -0.55 13.24 -2.23
N HIS A 135 0.01 14.29 -2.84
CA HIS A 135 -0.72 15.25 -3.65
C HIS A 135 0.09 15.57 -4.90
N VAL A 136 -0.42 15.16 -6.06
CA VAL A 136 0.24 15.31 -7.34
C VAL A 136 -0.65 16.12 -8.27
N SER A 137 -0.17 17.28 -8.71
CA SER A 137 -0.87 18.09 -9.71
C SER A 137 -0.77 17.44 -11.09
N SER A 138 -1.77 17.69 -11.92
CA SER A 138 -1.80 17.26 -13.32
C SER A 138 -0.58 17.78 -14.11
N PRO A 139 0.00 16.99 -15.04
CA PRO A 139 -0.41 15.64 -15.40
C PRO A 139 0.10 14.58 -14.40
N TYR A 140 -0.74 13.60 -14.11
CA TYR A 140 -0.38 12.40 -13.35
C TYR A 140 -0.89 11.16 -14.10
N PRO A 141 -0.25 9.99 -13.94
CA PRO A 141 -0.57 8.83 -14.74
C PRO A 141 -1.88 8.16 -14.29
N LYS A 142 -2.56 7.55 -15.26
CA LYS A 142 -3.70 6.64 -15.08
C LYS A 142 -3.52 5.47 -16.07
N PRO A 143 -4.01 4.26 -15.76
CA PRO A 143 -4.65 3.84 -14.51
C PRO A 143 -3.67 3.70 -13.34
N LEU A 144 -4.21 3.72 -12.12
CA LEU A 144 -3.48 3.46 -10.89
C LEU A 144 -3.99 2.21 -10.20
N TYR A 145 -3.07 1.38 -9.75
CA TYR A 145 -3.36 0.08 -9.16
C TYR A 145 -2.87 0.02 -7.72
N PRO A 146 -3.67 -0.51 -6.79
CA PRO A 146 -3.17 -0.85 -5.47
C PRO A 146 -2.00 -1.83 -5.58
N VAL A 147 -0.96 -1.62 -4.80
CA VAL A 147 0.21 -2.50 -4.74
C VAL A 147 0.57 -2.82 -3.30
N VAL A 148 1.01 -4.06 -3.07
CA VAL A 148 1.61 -4.52 -1.83
C VAL A 148 3.03 -4.97 -2.14
N SER A 149 3.99 -4.58 -1.31
CA SER A 149 5.38 -5.02 -1.40
C SER A 149 5.76 -5.74 -0.12
N PHE A 150 6.20 -6.99 -0.24
CA PHE A 150 6.60 -7.84 0.88
C PHE A 150 8.12 -7.89 1.00
N SER A 151 8.67 -7.39 2.11
CA SER A 151 10.10 -7.60 2.43
C SER A 151 10.35 -8.90 3.21
N SER A 152 9.29 -9.58 3.66
CA SER A 152 9.32 -10.83 4.41
C SER A 152 8.03 -11.63 4.20
N ASN A 153 7.93 -12.78 4.87
CA ASN A 153 6.73 -13.58 4.87
C ASN A 153 5.54 -12.79 5.42
N GLY A 154 4.39 -12.98 4.80
CA GLY A 154 3.17 -12.34 5.21
C GLY A 154 1.97 -12.80 4.42
N LYS A 155 0.79 -12.50 4.94
CA LYS A 155 -0.50 -12.80 4.34
C LYS A 155 -1.34 -11.55 4.41
N VAL A 156 -1.87 -11.13 3.26
CA VAL A 156 -2.74 -9.96 3.17
C VAL A 156 -4.02 -10.28 2.43
N LYS A 157 -5.07 -9.57 2.80
CA LYS A 157 -6.35 -9.57 2.11
C LYS A 157 -6.69 -8.15 1.69
N ILE A 158 -7.08 -7.96 0.43
CA ILE A 158 -7.58 -6.68 -0.05
C ILE A 158 -9.09 -6.72 -0.23
N SER A 159 -9.74 -5.57 -0.10
CA SER A 159 -11.12 -5.38 -0.52
C SER A 159 -11.33 -3.96 -1.00
N ARG A 160 -12.31 -3.76 -1.88
CA ARG A 160 -12.79 -2.43 -2.25
C ARG A 160 -14.00 -2.09 -1.40
N ALA A 161 -13.90 -1.03 -0.63
CA ALA A 161 -14.97 -0.57 0.23
C ALA A 161 -15.99 0.25 -0.57
N GLN A 162 -17.27 0.04 -0.31
CA GLN A 162 -18.36 0.80 -0.93
C GLN A 162 -18.53 2.20 -0.34
N GLN A 163 -18.11 2.38 0.92
CA GLN A 163 -18.21 3.64 1.64
C GLN A 163 -16.83 4.23 1.82
N THR A 164 -16.69 5.52 1.51
CA THR A 164 -15.47 6.27 1.78
C THR A 164 -15.50 6.86 3.19
N PRO A 165 -14.35 6.97 3.88
CA PRO A 165 -14.28 7.65 5.17
C PRO A 165 -14.66 9.12 5.02
N THR A 166 -15.38 9.65 6.00
CA THR A 166 -15.81 11.06 6.03
C THR A 166 -14.78 11.98 6.71
N SER A 167 -14.03 11.46 7.68
CA SER A 167 -12.92 12.18 8.32
C SER A 167 -11.62 11.85 7.61
N LEU A 168 -10.98 12.87 7.05
CA LEU A 168 -9.70 12.73 6.33
C LEU A 168 -8.53 13.35 7.10
N GLU A 169 -8.83 14.22 8.07
CA GLU A 169 -7.81 14.94 8.82
C GLU A 169 -7.16 14.03 9.85
N ARG A 170 -5.85 14.22 10.04
CA ARG A 170 -5.09 13.46 11.01
C ARG A 170 -5.68 13.68 12.40
N SER A 171 -6.10 12.59 13.03
CA SER A 171 -6.49 12.66 14.45
C SER A 171 -5.22 12.83 15.28
N PRO A 172 -5.15 13.85 16.18
CA PRO A 172 -4.00 14.02 17.05
C PRO A 172 -3.81 12.76 17.90
N GLU A 173 -2.56 12.39 18.15
CA GLU A 173 -2.27 11.34 19.13
C GLU A 173 -2.61 11.87 20.52
N GLU A 174 -3.49 11.15 21.21
CA GLU A 174 -3.74 11.40 22.63
C GLU A 174 -2.53 10.91 23.42
N PHE A 175 -1.68 11.84 23.82
CA PHE A 175 -0.58 11.56 24.75
C PHE A 175 -1.15 11.44 26.16
N THR A 176 -1.19 10.24 26.72
CA THR A 176 -1.67 9.98 28.09
C THR A 176 -0.64 10.31 29.18
N GLY A 177 0.56 10.73 28.80
CA GLY A 177 1.65 11.10 29.70
C GLY A 177 2.99 10.50 29.27
N VAL A 178 4.07 10.97 29.89
CA VAL A 178 5.39 10.33 29.84
C VAL A 178 5.46 9.49 31.11
N GLU A 179 5.51 8.16 31.00
CA GLU A 179 5.90 7.28 32.11
C GLU A 179 7.43 7.29 32.29
#